data_AF-A0A8S3ZYU8-F1
#
_entry.id   AF-A0A8S3ZYU8-F1
#
_cell.length_a   1.000
_cell.length_b   1.000
_cell.length_c   1.000
_cell.angle_alpha   90.00
_cell.angle_beta   90.00
_cell.angle_gamma   90.00
#
_symmetry.space_group_name_H-M   'P 1'
#
loop_
_entity.id
_entity.type
_entity.pdbx_description
1 polymer ?
#
loop_
_entity_poly.entity_id
_entity_poly.type
_entity_poly.pdbx_seq_one_letter_code
_entity_poly.pdbx_strand_id
1 'polypeptide(L)'
;MVAPSLLTPTNETWREGELMTWHWVEVANAIFLLVFGVFGNTLVLHVYNFRLPVSTITYIKSTLAVLDLSAIVITKTLFFYMHLNPSSHLYDAICVFAAFFSIWNTGCADLILVVIAVD
;
A
#
# COMPACT_ATOMS: atom_id res chain seq x y z
N MET A 1 16.08 32.60 -34.05
CA MET A 1 14.71 32.75 -33.53
C MET A 1 14.02 31.42 -33.73
N VAL A 2 13.88 30.63 -32.67
CA VAL A 2 13.28 29.29 -32.70
C VAL A 2 11.78 29.46 -32.45
N ALA A 3 10.94 29.00 -33.38
CA ALA A 3 9.50 29.00 -33.19
C ALA A 3 9.13 28.03 -32.06
N PRO A 4 8.29 28.43 -31.09
CA PRO A 4 7.74 27.49 -30.13
C PRO A 4 6.74 26.59 -30.88
N SER A 5 7.16 25.39 -31.23
CA SER A 5 6.23 24.35 -31.67
C SER A 5 5.28 24.07 -30.52
N LEU A 6 4.01 24.45 -30.71
CA LEU A 6 2.88 24.08 -29.86
C LEU A 6 3.03 22.63 -29.41
N LEU A 7 3.30 22.43 -28.13
CA LEU A 7 2.92 21.21 -27.41
C LEU A 7 1.39 21.17 -27.45
N THR A 8 0.85 20.65 -28.55
CA THR A 8 -0.53 20.19 -28.56
C THR A 8 -0.59 19.07 -27.53
N PRO A 9 -1.41 19.18 -26.47
CA PRO A 9 -1.65 18.04 -25.60
C PRO A 9 -2.19 16.96 -26.52
N THR A 10 -1.40 15.91 -26.74
CA THR A 10 -1.91 14.69 -27.35
C THR A 10 -3.08 14.30 -26.47
N ASN A 11 -4.27 14.42 -27.05
CA ASN A 11 -5.52 14.03 -26.43
C ASN A 11 -5.48 12.49 -26.41
N GLU A 12 -4.62 11.92 -25.56
CA GLU A 12 -4.58 10.52 -25.23
C GLU A 12 -5.88 10.24 -24.48
N THR A 13 -6.91 10.07 -25.29
CA THR A 13 -8.16 9.47 -24.88
C THR A 13 -7.79 8.04 -24.50
N TRP A 14 -7.50 7.85 -23.21
CA TRP A 14 -7.33 6.55 -22.59
C TRP A 14 -8.49 5.68 -23.10
N ARG A 15 -8.19 4.71 -23.97
CA ARG A 15 -9.18 3.83 -24.58
C ARG A 15 -9.84 3.05 -23.45
N GLU A 16 -10.99 3.52 -22.99
CA GLU A 16 -11.80 2.91 -21.92
C GLU A 16 -12.07 1.41 -22.16
N GLY A 17 -12.03 0.97 -23.42
CA GLY A 17 -12.20 -0.43 -23.82
C GLY A 17 -11.05 -1.38 -23.49
N GLU A 18 -9.80 -0.91 -23.35
CA GLU A 18 -8.65 -1.74 -22.93
C GLU A 18 -8.40 -1.67 -21.41
N LEU A 19 -8.83 -0.57 -20.77
CA LEU A 19 -8.70 -0.32 -19.32
C LEU A 19 -9.38 -1.41 -18.48
N MET A 20 -10.59 -1.82 -18.88
CA MET A 20 -11.39 -2.78 -18.10
C MET A 20 -10.74 -4.16 -18.04
N THR A 21 -10.15 -4.67 -19.12
CA THR A 21 -9.53 -6.00 -19.14
C THR A 21 -8.28 -6.11 -18.28
N TRP A 22 -7.44 -5.07 -18.25
CA TRP A 22 -6.21 -5.06 -17.44
C TRP A 22 -6.46 -4.73 -15.97
N HIS A 23 -7.45 -3.88 -15.67
CA HIS A 23 -7.78 -3.53 -14.29
C HIS A 23 -8.34 -4.68 -13.46
N TRP A 24 -9.02 -5.67 -14.07
CA TRP A 24 -9.49 -6.83 -13.30
C TRP A 24 -8.35 -7.63 -12.69
N VAL A 25 -7.21 -7.75 -13.38
CA VAL A 25 -6.03 -8.46 -12.85
C VAL A 25 -5.42 -7.68 -11.70
N GLU A 26 -5.30 -6.36 -11.84
CA GLU A 26 -4.77 -5.49 -10.78
C GLU A 26 -5.66 -5.50 -9.54
N VAL A 27 -6.97 -5.41 -9.73
CA VAL A 27 -7.97 -5.47 -8.65
C VAL A 27 -7.95 -6.85 -7.97
N ALA A 28 -7.93 -7.94 -8.75
CA ALA A 28 -7.86 -9.29 -8.20
C ALA A 28 -6.56 -9.50 -7.40
N ASN A 29 -5.43 -9.04 -7.92
CA ASN A 29 -4.14 -9.08 -7.22
C ASN A 29 -4.16 -8.22 -5.94
N ALA A 30 -4.76 -7.02 -5.99
CA ALA A 30 -4.89 -6.16 -4.82
C ALA A 30 -5.73 -6.83 -3.72
N ILE A 31 -6.86 -7.44 -4.07
CA ILE A 31 -7.71 -8.18 -3.14
C ILE A 31 -6.96 -9.38 -2.57
N PHE A 32 -6.26 -10.15 -3.41
CA PHE A 32 -5.46 -11.29 -2.98
C PHE A 32 -4.39 -10.86 -1.97
N LEU A 33 -3.59 -9.83 -2.28
CA LEU A 33 -2.57 -9.31 -1.39
C LEU A 33 -3.16 -8.75 -0.09
N LEU A 34 -4.35 -8.12 -0.14
CA LEU A 34 -5.04 -7.63 1.04
C LEU A 34 -5.46 -8.80 1.94
N VAL A 35 -6.09 -9.84 1.39
CA VAL A 35 -6.54 -11.01 2.17
C VAL A 35 -5.34 -11.74 2.79
N PHE A 36 -4.31 -12.05 2.00
CA PHE A 36 -3.13 -12.73 2.50
C PHE A 36 -2.34 -11.88 3.50
N GLY A 37 -2.20 -10.58 3.23
CA GLY A 37 -1.51 -9.64 4.09
C GLY A 37 -2.20 -9.45 5.44
N VAL A 38 -3.53 -9.28 5.45
CA VAL A 38 -4.32 -9.17 6.68
C VAL A 38 -4.28 -10.48 7.46
N PHE A 39 -4.49 -11.62 6.79
CA PHE A 39 -4.48 -12.93 7.43
C PHE A 39 -3.11 -13.26 8.04
N GLY A 40 -2.03 -13.08 7.27
CA GLY A 40 -0.67 -13.36 7.71
C GLY A 40 -0.26 -12.54 8.94
N ASN A 41 -0.46 -11.22 8.88
CA ASN A 41 -0.13 -10.34 10.01
C ASN A 41 -1.02 -10.58 11.24
N THR A 42 -2.30 -10.89 11.03
CA THR A 42 -3.21 -11.25 12.12
C THR A 42 -2.78 -12.56 12.79
N LEU A 43 -2.33 -13.55 12.02
CA LEU A 43 -1.80 -14.81 12.55
C LEU A 43 -0.52 -14.57 13.37
N VAL A 44 0.38 -13.71 12.90
CA VAL A 44 1.58 -13.31 13.66
C VAL A 44 1.16 -12.69 15.00
N LEU A 45 0.25 -11.71 15.00
CA LEU A 45 -0.26 -11.12 16.23
C LEU A 45 -0.91 -12.14 17.17
N HIS A 46 -1.68 -13.08 16.62
CA HIS A 46 -2.31 -14.13 17.42
C HIS A 46 -1.28 -15.05 18.08
N VAL A 47 -0.27 -15.50 17.33
CA VAL A 47 0.78 -16.39 17.86
C VAL A 47 1.63 -15.69 18.92
N TYR A 48 2.08 -14.46 18.66
CA TYR A 48 2.97 -13.74 19.56
C TYR A 48 2.27 -13.21 20.82
N ASN A 49 0.98 -12.88 20.76
CA ASN A 49 0.23 -12.41 21.95
C ASN A 49 -0.31 -13.54 22.82
N PHE A 50 -0.73 -14.67 22.23
CA PHE A 50 -1.42 -15.73 22.99
C PHE A 50 -0.59 -16.98 23.24
N ARG A 51 0.45 -17.24 22.44
CA ARG A 51 1.14 -18.54 22.46
C ARG A 51 2.56 -18.49 23.00
N LEU A 52 3.21 -17.33 22.93
CA LEU A 52 4.62 -17.18 23.31
C LEU A 52 4.76 -16.33 24.59
N PRO A 53 5.76 -16.62 25.44
CA PRO A 53 6.06 -15.80 26.60
C PRO A 53 6.51 -14.40 26.16
N VAL A 54 6.12 -13.40 26.94
CA VAL A 54 6.43 -12.00 26.66
C VAL A 54 7.93 -11.77 26.78
N SER A 55 8.55 -11.36 25.67
CA SER A 55 9.94 -10.92 25.59
C SER A 55 10.06 -9.67 24.71
N THR A 56 11.16 -8.92 24.83
CA THR A 56 11.44 -7.74 24.00
C THR A 56 11.33 -8.06 22.51
N ILE A 57 11.87 -9.19 22.07
CA ILE A 57 11.81 -9.66 20.68
C ILE A 57 10.36 -9.89 20.24
N THR A 58 9.54 -10.53 21.07
CA THR A 58 8.12 -10.75 20.72
C THR A 58 7.36 -9.44 20.56
N TYR A 59 7.68 -8.42 21.38
CA TYR A 59 7.05 -7.09 21.27
C TYR A 59 7.44 -6.38 19.98
N ILE A 60 8.73 -6.44 19.60
CA ILE A 60 9.23 -5.85 18.35
C ILE A 60 8.55 -6.52 17.14
N LYS A 61 8.46 -7.85 17.13
CA LYS A 61 7.78 -8.60 16.05
C LYS A 61 6.28 -8.30 15.98
N SER A 62 5.60 -8.19 17.11
CA SER A 62 4.20 -7.77 17.16
C SER A 62 4.02 -6.34 16.63
N THR A 63 4.94 -5.43 16.97
CA THR A 63 4.90 -4.04 16.46
C THR A 63 5.06 -4.00 14.94
N LEU A 64 5.98 -4.80 14.38
CA LEU A 64 6.14 -4.95 12.93
C LEU A 64 4.84 -5.44 12.26
N ALA A 65 4.20 -6.46 12.84
CA ALA A 65 2.95 -6.99 12.31
C ALA A 65 1.78 -5.98 12.36
N VAL A 66 1.69 -5.15 13.41
CA VAL A 66 0.71 -4.04 13.47
C VAL A 66 1.00 -3.01 12.39
N LEU A 67 2.27 -2.66 12.21
CA LEU A 67 2.71 -1.68 11.23
C LEU A 67 2.36 -2.14 9.81
N ASP A 68 2.67 -3.38 9.46
CA ASP A 68 2.33 -4.02 8.19
C ASP A 68 0.80 -4.11 7.99
N LEU A 69 0.04 -4.47 9.03
CA LEU A 69 -1.42 -4.51 8.97
C LEU A 69 -2.00 -3.12 8.66
N SER A 70 -1.50 -2.09 9.33
CA SER A 70 -1.92 -0.70 9.09
C SER A 70 -1.52 -0.24 7.68
N ALA A 71 -0.35 -0.64 7.19
CA ALA A 71 0.12 -0.39 5.84
C ALA A 71 -0.88 -0.92 4.83
N ILE A 72 -1.18 -2.22 4.93
CA ILE A 72 -2.03 -2.94 4.00
C ILE A 72 -3.45 -2.40 4.03
N VAL A 73 -4.04 -2.26 5.22
CA VAL A 73 -5.43 -1.79 5.34
C VAL A 73 -5.59 -0.38 4.80
N ILE A 74 -4.71 0.55 5.15
CA ILE A 74 -4.85 1.95 4.73
C ILE A 74 -4.49 2.09 3.25
N THR A 75 -3.29 1.67 2.83
CA THR A 75 -2.85 1.90 1.45
C THR A 75 -3.71 1.14 0.45
N LYS A 76 -4.02 -0.14 0.67
CA LYS A 76 -4.81 -0.92 -0.30
C LYS A 76 -6.25 -0.44 -0.38
N THR A 77 -6.87 -0.02 0.72
CA THR A 77 -8.22 0.56 0.69
C THR A 77 -8.24 1.88 -0.09
N LEU A 78 -7.24 2.75 0.12
CA LEU A 78 -7.12 4.01 -0.61
C LEU A 78 -6.85 3.78 -2.11
N PHE A 79 -5.95 2.84 -2.44
CA PHE A 79 -5.71 2.45 -3.83
C PHE A 79 -6.98 1.91 -4.49
N PHE A 80 -7.72 1.04 -3.81
CA PHE A 80 -8.97 0.51 -4.33
C PHE A 80 -10.01 1.62 -4.57
N TYR A 81 -10.12 2.58 -3.66
CA TYR A 81 -10.99 3.75 -3.83
C TYR A 81 -10.58 4.60 -5.05
N MET A 82 -9.28 4.89 -5.20
CA MET A 82 -8.76 5.65 -6.35
C MET A 82 -9.02 4.93 -7.67
N HIS A 83 -8.90 3.60 -7.68
CA HIS A 83 -9.16 2.76 -8.85
C HIS A 83 -10.63 2.80 -9.28
N LEU A 84 -11.55 2.79 -8.31
CA LEU A 84 -12.98 2.87 -8.56
C LEU A 84 -13.45 4.29 -8.92
N ASN A 85 -12.71 5.32 -8.52
CA ASN A 85 -13.10 6.73 -8.68
C ASN A 85 -11.96 7.59 -9.23
N PRO A 86 -11.43 7.29 -10.44
CA PRO A 86 -10.28 8.00 -10.99
C PRO A 86 -10.55 9.49 -11.27
N SER A 87 -11.82 9.88 -11.46
CA SER A 87 -12.23 11.27 -11.70
C SER A 87 -12.62 12.03 -10.43
N SER A 88 -12.37 11.46 -9.24
CA SER A 88 -12.68 12.13 -7.97
C SER A 88 -11.79 13.35 -7.76
N HIS A 89 -12.38 14.46 -7.29
CA HIS A 89 -11.62 15.65 -6.88
C HIS A 89 -10.67 15.38 -5.68
N LEU A 90 -10.87 14.26 -4.97
CA LEU A 90 -10.00 13.82 -3.87
C LEU A 90 -8.82 12.97 -4.34
N TYR A 91 -8.74 12.62 -5.63
CA TYR A 91 -7.73 11.71 -6.16
C TYR A 91 -6.31 12.16 -5.81
N ASP A 92 -5.96 13.42 -6.11
CA ASP A 92 -4.63 13.97 -5.84
C ASP A 92 -4.29 13.98 -4.33
N ALA A 93 -5.24 14.39 -3.50
CA ALA A 93 -5.05 14.44 -2.05
C ALA A 93 -4.83 13.04 -1.46
N ILE A 94 -5.63 12.05 -1.89
CA ILE A 94 -5.49 10.65 -1.47
C ILE A 94 -4.19 10.06 -1.97
N CYS A 95 -3.79 10.35 -3.21
CA CYS A 95 -2.54 9.87 -3.79
C CYS A 95 -1.32 10.39 -3.00
N VAL A 96 -1.28 11.69 -2.70
CA VAL A 96 -0.20 12.30 -1.90
C VAL A 96 -0.15 11.68 -0.49
N PHE A 97 -1.31 11.54 0.16
CA PHE A 97 -1.39 10.93 1.49
C PHE A 97 -0.94 9.46 1.47
N ALA A 98 -1.42 8.67 0.51
CA ALA A 98 -1.06 7.27 0.37
C ALA A 98 0.45 7.09 0.12
N ALA A 99 1.05 7.94 -0.72
CA ALA A 99 2.48 7.94 -0.97
C ALA A 99 3.29 8.28 0.30
N PHE A 100 2.92 9.35 1.01
CA PHE A 100 3.56 9.72 2.28
C PHE A 100 3.47 8.59 3.31
N PHE A 101 2.27 8.04 3.51
CA PHE A 101 2.04 6.97 4.46
C PHE A 101 2.82 5.70 4.08
N SER A 102 2.89 5.37 2.80
CA SER A 102 3.68 4.22 2.32
C SER A 102 5.17 4.38 2.61
N ILE A 103 5.75 5.56 2.34
CA ILE A 103 7.17 5.83 2.61
C ILE A 103 7.45 5.79 4.11
N TRP A 104 6.60 6.45 4.90
CA TRP A 104 6.71 6.47 6.36
C TRP A 104 6.69 5.05 6.94
N ASN A 105 5.70 4.26 6.53
CA ASN A 105 5.52 2.90 7.02
C ASN A 105 6.70 2.00 6.61
N THR A 106 7.13 2.06 5.35
CA THR A 106 8.32 1.32 4.88
C THR A 106 9.57 1.69 5.67
N GLY A 107 9.81 2.97 5.90
CA GLY A 107 10.96 3.42 6.70
C GLY A 107 10.91 2.93 8.15
N CYS A 108 9.72 2.90 8.79
CA CYS A 108 9.57 2.32 10.11
C CYS A 108 9.81 0.79 10.11
N ALA A 109 9.30 0.07 9.11
CA ALA A 109 9.50 -1.36 8.97
C ALA A 109 10.99 -1.70 8.80
N ASP A 110 11.70 -0.97 7.95
CA ASP A 110 13.14 -1.14 7.72
C ASP A 110 13.95 -0.92 9.01
N LEU A 111 13.63 0.14 9.76
CA LEU A 111 14.28 0.39 11.07
C LEU A 111 14.02 -0.74 12.06
N ILE A 112 12.79 -1.26 12.12
CA ILE A 112 12.47 -2.39 13.00
C ILE A 112 13.25 -3.64 12.58
N LEU A 113 13.37 -3.92 11.28
CA LEU A 113 14.15 -5.05 10.78
C LEU A 113 15.63 -4.93 11.14
N VAL A 114 16.21 -3.72 11.08
CA VAL A 114 17.59 -3.47 11.52
C VAL A 114 17.74 -3.75 13.02
N VAL A 115 16.79 -3.33 13.85
CA VAL A 115 16.81 -3.63 15.29
C VAL A 115 16.74 -5.13 15.54
N ILE A 116 15.88 -5.86 14.83
CA ILE A 116 15.78 -7.33 14.94
C ILE A 116 17.09 -8.01 14.50
N ALA A 117 17.81 -7.44 13.53
CA ALA A 117 19.05 -8.03 13.05
C ALA A 117 20.26 -7.80 13.99
N VAL A 118 20.20 -6.76 14.83
CA VAL A 118 21.27 -6.41 15.78
C VAL A 118 21.11 -7.14 17.12
N ASP A 119 19.86 -7.42 17.53
CA ASP A 119 19.52 -8.22 18.72
C ASP A 119 19.77 -9.72 18.52
#